data_AF-U5CZZ0-F1
#
_entry.id   AF-U5CZZ0-F1
#
_cell.length_a   1.000
_cell.length_b   1.000
_cell.length_c   1.000
_cell.angle_alpha   90.00
_cell.angle_beta   90.00
_cell.angle_gamma   90.00
#
_symmetry.space_group_name_H-M   'P 1'
#
loop_
_entity.id
_entity.type
_entity.pdbx_description
1 polymer ?
#
loop_
_entity_poly.entity_id
_entity_poly.type
_entity_poly.pdbx_seq_one_letter_code
_entity_poly.pdbx_strand_id
1 'polypeptide(L)'
;MPNISLRDLPSFIRTTILSDIVQQFCKVKCRDALKASALILNTFEDLEKPVLDAMRERISCPFYTIGPVVSFSQSESNVHLNSVSRSLWKEEDACIEWLNDKEPKSVLYVNCGRLAILTPNQNNEFAWVLANSQRPFIWVIRDDLVAGKSAMLEKEFVEATKERGLILSWCNQMKLLSHQHVCNELGIGMEINNDVKREDVEELLRELMGGEKGKEMQLKAKKWMESSKTALQFGGSSYNNLERLINEVLLEKH
;
A
#
# COMPACT_ATOMS: atom_id res chain seq x y z
N MET A 1 14.97 10.17 14.63
CA MET A 1 13.54 9.81 14.44
C MET A 1 13.00 9.33 15.78
N PRO A 2 12.17 10.12 16.47
CA PRO A 2 11.56 9.68 17.73
C PRO A 2 10.62 8.49 17.47
N ASN A 3 10.52 7.56 18.42
CA ASN A 3 9.59 6.42 18.41
C ASN A 3 9.82 5.31 17.37
N ILE A 4 11.00 5.22 16.75
CA ILE A 4 11.39 4.08 15.91
C ILE A 4 12.23 3.11 16.73
N SER A 5 11.81 1.86 16.81
CA SER A 5 12.55 0.76 17.43
C SER A 5 13.34 -0.05 16.39
N LEU A 6 14.24 -0.93 16.84
CA LEU A 6 14.95 -1.83 15.93
C LEU A 6 13.99 -2.72 15.12
N ARG A 7 12.82 -3.08 15.67
CA ARG A 7 11.79 -3.91 15.00
C ARG A 7 11.23 -3.23 13.76
N ASP A 8 11.16 -1.90 13.78
CA ASP A 8 10.57 -1.08 12.71
C ASP A 8 11.55 -0.83 11.57
N LEU A 9 12.83 -1.15 11.76
CA LEU A 9 13.84 -1.05 10.72
C LEU A 9 13.74 -2.24 9.73
N PRO A 10 14.11 -2.03 8.45
CA PRO A 10 14.01 -3.07 7.44
C PRO A 10 14.66 -4.39 7.88
N SER A 11 13.97 -5.51 7.67
CA SER A 11 14.41 -6.83 8.19
C SER A 11 15.83 -7.21 7.74
N PHE A 12 16.25 -6.79 6.55
CA PHE A 12 17.59 -7.06 6.03
C PHE A 12 18.73 -6.41 6.82
N ILE A 13 18.47 -5.39 7.65
CA ILE A 13 19.51 -4.85 8.55
C ILE A 13 19.56 -5.60 9.89
N ARG A 14 18.53 -6.38 10.22
CA ARG A 14 18.40 -7.17 11.46
C ARG A 14 19.02 -8.56 11.31
N THR A 15 20.29 -8.61 10.90
CA THR A 15 21.04 -9.85 10.69
C THR A 15 22.35 -9.82 11.46
N THR A 16 22.74 -10.97 12.02
CA THR A 16 24.06 -11.19 12.63
C THR A 16 25.10 -11.71 11.62
N ILE A 17 24.65 -12.02 10.40
CA ILE A 17 25.49 -12.58 9.34
C ILE A 17 26.15 -11.44 8.57
N LEU A 18 27.45 -11.25 8.73
CA LEU A 18 28.22 -10.19 8.05
C LEU A 18 28.27 -10.36 6.52
N SER A 19 28.09 -11.59 6.04
CA SER A 19 28.00 -11.95 4.62
C SER A 19 26.57 -12.03 4.09
N ASP A 20 25.59 -11.48 4.82
CA ASP A 20 24.21 -11.45 4.35
C ASP A 20 24.13 -10.67 3.02
N ILE A 21 23.72 -11.35 1.96
CA ILE A 21 23.75 -10.84 0.60
C ILE A 21 22.85 -9.61 0.45
N VAL A 22 21.68 -9.62 1.10
CA VAL A 22 20.72 -8.51 1.00
C VAL A 22 21.27 -7.30 1.76
N GLN A 23 21.81 -7.51 2.96
CA GLN A 23 22.44 -6.44 3.73
C GLN A 23 23.62 -5.81 2.96
N GLN A 24 24.51 -6.62 2.39
CA GLN A 24 25.65 -6.14 1.60
C GLN A 24 25.20 -5.39 0.36
N PHE A 25 24.23 -5.94 -0.37
CA PHE A 25 23.66 -5.29 -1.55
C PHE A 25 23.06 -3.92 -1.20
N CYS A 26 22.22 -3.85 -0.16
CA CYS A 26 21.62 -2.58 0.28
C CYS A 26 22.68 -1.56 0.72
N LYS A 27 23.71 -1.98 1.46
CA LYS A 27 24.82 -1.07 1.85
C LYS A 27 25.52 -0.45 0.64
N VAL A 28 25.84 -1.26 -0.37
CA VAL A 28 26.49 -0.79 -1.60
C VAL A 28 25.56 0.13 -2.39
N LYS A 29 24.32 -0.30 -2.63
CA LYS A 29 23.34 0.47 -3.41
C LYS A 29 22.94 1.78 -2.77
N CYS A 30 22.78 1.83 -1.44
CA CYS A 30 22.54 3.09 -0.75
C CYS A 30 23.72 4.06 -0.92
N ARG A 31 24.96 3.57 -0.81
CA ARG A 31 26.14 4.42 -1.03
C ARG A 31 26.24 4.92 -2.46
N ASP A 32 25.94 4.08 -3.44
CA ASP A 32 25.99 4.45 -4.85
C ASP A 32 24.85 5.41 -5.24
N ALA A 33 23.66 5.25 -4.64
CA ALA A 33 22.55 6.17 -4.83
C ALA A 33 22.92 7.60 -4.39
N LEU A 34 23.71 7.75 -3.32
CA LEU A 34 24.19 9.07 -2.86
C LEU A 34 25.21 9.73 -3.82
N LYS A 35 25.73 8.99 -4.80
CA LYS A 35 26.60 9.51 -5.87
C LYS A 35 25.83 9.85 -7.14
N ALA A 36 24.52 9.59 -7.18
CA ALA A 36 23.70 9.91 -8.34
C ALA A 36 23.64 11.43 -8.54
N SER A 37 23.42 11.86 -9.78
CA SER A 37 23.20 13.28 -10.10
C SER A 37 21.93 13.82 -9.43
N ALA A 38 20.93 12.96 -9.24
CA ALA A 38 19.70 13.28 -8.54
C ALA A 38 19.02 12.03 -7.97
N LEU A 39 18.26 12.18 -6.89
CA LEU A 39 17.35 11.16 -6.38
C LEU A 39 15.89 11.55 -6.63
N ILE A 40 15.10 10.59 -7.09
CA ILE A 40 13.66 10.76 -7.28
C ILE A 40 12.94 9.97 -6.19
N LEU A 41 12.15 10.67 -5.39
CA LEU A 41 11.44 10.09 -4.24
C LEU A 41 9.93 10.15 -4.50
N ASN A 42 9.26 9.00 -4.42
CA ASN A 42 7.81 8.91 -4.52
C ASN A 42 7.16 9.23 -3.17
N THR A 43 7.29 10.48 -2.74
CA THR A 43 6.70 11.06 -1.54
C THR A 43 6.45 12.55 -1.78
N PHE A 44 5.91 13.28 -0.81
CA PHE A 44 5.70 14.72 -0.88
C PHE A 44 6.06 15.41 0.44
N GLU A 45 6.34 16.71 0.37
CA GLU A 45 6.92 17.49 1.48
C GLU A 45 6.13 17.31 2.79
N ASP A 46 4.82 17.54 2.76
CA ASP A 46 3.99 17.54 3.96
C ASP A 46 3.93 16.17 4.66
N LEU A 47 4.09 15.06 3.91
CA LEU A 47 4.00 13.70 4.46
C LEU A 47 5.21 13.36 5.35
N GLU A 48 6.40 13.75 4.92
CA GLU A 48 7.66 13.28 5.50
C GLU A 48 8.62 14.43 5.86
N LYS A 49 8.11 15.66 6.03
CA LYS A 49 8.91 16.87 6.23
C LYS A 49 10.11 16.70 7.18
N PRO A 50 9.98 16.15 8.40
CA PRO A 50 11.12 15.99 9.30
C PRO A 50 12.20 15.04 8.77
N VAL A 51 11.80 14.01 8.01
CA VAL A 51 12.72 13.05 7.37
C VAL A 51 13.42 13.73 6.20
N LEU A 52 12.67 14.45 5.37
CA LEU A 52 13.20 15.19 4.22
C LEU A 52 14.17 16.29 4.66
N ASP A 53 13.85 17.04 5.71
CA ASP A 53 14.75 18.04 6.30
C ASP A 53 16.04 17.37 6.80
N ALA A 54 15.95 16.25 7.52
CA ALA A 54 17.12 15.49 7.97
C ALA A 54 17.94 14.90 6.81
N MET A 55 17.29 14.56 5.69
CA MET A 55 17.95 14.12 4.46
C MET A 55 18.70 15.28 3.78
N ARG A 56 18.12 16.49 3.70
CA ARG A 56 18.78 17.69 3.15
C ARG A 56 20.08 18.02 3.86
N GLU A 57 20.14 17.78 5.18
CA GLU A 57 21.35 18.01 5.98
C GLU A 57 22.46 16.98 5.73
N ARG A 58 22.13 15.77 5.25
CA ARG A 58 23.03 14.61 5.23
C ARG A 58 23.36 14.10 3.83
N ILE A 59 22.53 14.44 2.85
CA ILE A 59 22.63 13.96 1.48
C ILE A 59 23.07 15.14 0.61
N SER A 60 24.20 14.97 -0.08
CA SER A 60 24.79 16.01 -0.92
C SER A 60 24.20 16.10 -2.32
N CYS A 61 23.66 15.00 -2.85
CA CYS A 61 23.01 15.02 -4.16
C CYS A 61 21.60 15.62 -4.06
N PRO A 62 21.14 16.39 -5.06
CA PRO A 62 19.78 16.91 -5.05
C PRO A 62 18.77 15.76 -5.07
N PHE A 63 17.62 15.97 -4.43
CA PHE A 63 16.52 15.03 -4.48
C PHE A 63 15.19 15.73 -4.69
N TYR A 64 14.29 15.05 -5.41
CA TYR A 64 13.01 15.58 -5.86
C TYR A 64 11.90 14.66 -5.36
N THR A 65 11.05 15.18 -4.49
CA THR A 65 9.85 14.50 -4.02
C THR A 65 8.75 14.75 -5.04
N ILE A 66 8.43 13.75 -5.86
CA ILE A 66 7.46 13.84 -6.97
C ILE A 66 6.26 12.92 -6.74
N GLY A 67 5.93 12.65 -5.47
CA GLY A 67 4.85 11.75 -5.10
C GLY A 67 3.55 12.45 -4.74
N PRO A 68 2.47 11.68 -4.55
CA PRO A 68 2.37 10.27 -4.89
C PRO A 68 2.22 10.05 -6.41
N VAL A 69 3.14 9.31 -7.02
CA VAL A 69 3.23 9.08 -8.49
C VAL A 69 1.95 8.48 -9.06
N VAL A 70 1.26 7.68 -8.26
CA VAL A 70 0.00 7.03 -8.65
C VAL A 70 -1.10 8.03 -9.03
N SER A 71 -1.05 9.25 -8.49
CA SER A 71 -2.07 10.28 -8.68
C SER A 71 -1.82 11.21 -9.89
N PHE A 72 -0.60 11.27 -10.43
CA PHE A 72 -0.30 12.08 -11.64
C PHE A 72 -1.11 11.65 -12.86
N SER A 73 -1.49 10.37 -12.92
CA SER A 73 -2.29 9.83 -14.01
C SER A 73 -3.76 10.29 -14.03
N GLN A 74 -4.25 10.92 -12.95
CA GLN A 74 -5.64 11.38 -12.84
C GLN A 74 -5.80 12.87 -13.16
N SER A 75 -4.72 13.66 -13.10
CA SER A 75 -4.77 15.12 -13.24
C SER A 75 -4.52 15.63 -14.66
N GLU A 76 -4.04 14.79 -15.59
CA GLU A 76 -3.84 15.19 -16.97
C GLU A 76 -5.04 14.83 -17.85
N SER A 77 -5.76 15.85 -18.31
CA SER A 77 -6.60 15.79 -19.50
C SER A 77 -5.75 15.67 -20.77
N ASN A 78 -4.89 14.64 -20.86
CA ASN A 78 -4.20 14.26 -22.08
C ASN A 78 -4.64 12.86 -22.49
N VAL A 79 -5.45 12.84 -23.54
CA VAL A 79 -6.13 11.71 -24.19
C VAL A 79 -5.19 10.56 -24.63
N HIS A 80 -3.87 10.68 -24.47
CA HIS A 80 -2.87 9.74 -24.98
C HIS A 80 -2.27 8.74 -23.97
N LEU A 81 -2.44 8.91 -22.65
CA LEU A 81 -1.90 7.99 -21.64
C LEU A 81 -2.89 6.90 -21.16
N ASN A 82 -4.11 6.89 -21.72
CA ASN A 82 -5.12 5.87 -21.41
C ASN A 82 -4.85 4.51 -22.10
N SER A 83 -3.87 4.43 -23.00
CA SER A 83 -3.61 3.23 -23.82
C SER A 83 -2.59 2.26 -23.22
N VAL A 84 -1.86 2.64 -22.16
CA VAL A 84 -0.93 1.73 -21.49
C VAL A 84 -1.71 0.92 -20.46
N SER A 85 -1.99 -0.34 -20.79
CA SER A 85 -2.52 -1.31 -19.82
C SER A 85 -1.61 -1.34 -18.60
N ARG A 86 -2.12 -0.86 -17.45
CA ARG A 86 -1.37 -0.75 -16.19
C ARG A 86 -1.32 -2.07 -15.43
N SER A 87 -2.04 -3.08 -15.89
CA SER A 87 -2.00 -4.46 -15.44
C SER A 87 -1.27 -5.32 -16.48
N LEU A 88 -0.35 -6.17 -16.03
CA LEU A 88 0.25 -7.22 -16.85
C LEU A 88 -0.66 -8.46 -16.96
N TRP A 89 -1.89 -8.38 -16.45
CA TRP A 89 -2.82 -9.49 -16.26
C TRP A 89 -4.22 -9.07 -16.73
N LYS A 90 -5.02 -10.05 -17.16
CA LYS A 90 -6.38 -9.84 -17.64
C LYS A 90 -7.22 -9.23 -16.50
N GLU A 91 -7.86 -8.09 -16.76
CA GLU A 91 -8.71 -7.42 -15.78
C GLU A 91 -10.03 -8.19 -15.64
N GLU A 92 -10.36 -8.63 -14.42
CA GLU A 92 -11.65 -9.23 -14.10
C GLU A 92 -12.60 -8.15 -13.56
N ASP A 93 -13.45 -7.60 -14.44
CA ASP A 93 -14.47 -6.59 -14.08
C ASP A 93 -15.53 -7.13 -13.11
N ALA A 94 -15.63 -8.46 -12.97
CA ALA A 94 -16.52 -9.16 -12.03
C ALA A 94 -16.37 -8.67 -10.58
N CYS A 95 -15.17 -8.22 -10.20
CA CYS A 95 -14.94 -7.63 -8.88
C CYS A 95 -15.68 -6.31 -8.67
N ILE A 96 -15.74 -5.46 -9.70
CA ILE A 96 -16.42 -4.16 -9.64
C ILE A 96 -17.94 -4.37 -9.68
N GLU A 97 -18.42 -5.28 -10.52
CA GLU A 97 -19.84 -5.66 -10.56
C GLU A 97 -20.32 -6.17 -9.19
N TRP A 98 -19.57 -7.08 -8.56
CA TRP A 98 -19.90 -7.60 -7.24
C TRP A 98 -19.95 -6.51 -6.15
N LEU A 99 -19.09 -5.48 -6.26
CA LEU A 99 -19.05 -4.35 -5.33
C LEU A 99 -20.26 -3.42 -5.47
N ASN A 100 -20.83 -3.29 -6.66
CA ASN A 100 -21.97 -2.40 -6.90
C ASN A 100 -23.24 -2.84 -6.16
N ASP A 101 -23.33 -4.12 -5.82
CA ASP A 101 -24.45 -4.71 -5.09
C ASP A 101 -24.28 -4.63 -3.55
N LYS A 102 -23.31 -3.87 -3.03
CA LYS A 102 -23.01 -3.78 -1.60
C LYS A 102 -23.31 -2.39 -1.06
N GLU A 103 -23.51 -2.28 0.25
CA GLU A 103 -23.68 -0.98 0.89
C GLU A 103 -22.37 -0.17 0.87
N PRO A 104 -22.41 1.17 0.74
CA PRO A 104 -21.22 2.01 0.77
C PRO A 104 -20.40 1.80 2.05
N LYS A 105 -19.06 1.77 1.92
CA LYS A 105 -18.11 1.58 3.04
C LYS A 105 -18.36 0.31 3.88
N SER A 106 -19.03 -0.70 3.34
CA SER A 106 -19.37 -1.94 4.08
C SER A 106 -18.42 -3.10 3.80
N VAL A 107 -17.64 -3.03 2.73
CA VAL A 107 -16.83 -4.14 2.23
C VAL A 107 -15.41 -4.09 2.80
N LEU A 108 -14.96 -5.20 3.38
CA LEU A 108 -13.57 -5.41 3.79
C LEU A 108 -12.72 -5.82 2.60
N TYR A 109 -11.59 -5.16 2.38
CA TYR A 109 -10.62 -5.54 1.36
C TYR A 109 -9.35 -6.08 2.02
N VAL A 110 -8.98 -7.31 1.65
CA VAL A 110 -7.79 -7.98 2.18
C VAL A 110 -6.86 -8.36 1.02
N ASN A 111 -5.62 -7.88 1.07
CA ASN A 111 -4.58 -8.21 0.12
C ASN A 111 -3.20 -8.10 0.78
N CYS A 112 -2.42 -9.18 0.76
CA CYS A 112 -1.08 -9.24 1.35
C CYS A 112 0.05 -8.89 0.36
N GLY A 113 -0.30 -8.40 -0.83
CA GLY A 113 0.64 -8.01 -1.86
C GLY A 113 1.35 -9.21 -2.50
N ARG A 114 2.44 -8.92 -3.22
CA ARG A 114 3.16 -9.91 -4.03
C ARG A 114 4.28 -10.65 -3.28
N LEU A 115 4.83 -10.04 -2.24
CA LEU A 115 6.04 -10.54 -1.57
C LEU A 115 5.77 -11.16 -0.21
N ALA A 116 4.61 -10.91 0.40
CA ALA A 116 4.27 -11.52 1.66
C ALA A 116 3.77 -12.95 1.42
N ILE A 117 4.31 -13.89 2.20
CA ILE A 117 3.89 -15.29 2.22
C ILE A 117 3.27 -15.52 3.59
N LEU A 118 1.97 -15.81 3.63
CA LEU A 118 1.30 -16.22 4.86
C LEU A 118 1.53 -17.70 5.11
N THR A 119 1.76 -18.07 6.37
CA THR A 119 1.76 -19.49 6.78
C THR A 119 0.34 -20.05 6.71
N PRO A 120 0.17 -21.39 6.56
CA PRO A 120 -1.16 -22.01 6.57
C PRO A 120 -1.99 -21.66 7.81
N ASN A 121 -1.36 -21.61 8.99
CA ASN A 121 -2.03 -21.23 10.24
C ASN A 121 -2.53 -19.78 10.19
N GLN A 122 -1.68 -18.83 9.79
CA GLN A 122 -2.10 -17.42 9.66
C GLN A 122 -3.22 -17.27 8.62
N ASN A 123 -3.12 -17.97 7.50
CA ASN A 123 -4.15 -17.96 6.47
C ASN A 123 -5.50 -18.48 7.01
N ASN A 124 -5.48 -19.54 7.81
CA ASN A 124 -6.69 -20.07 8.45
C ASN A 124 -7.29 -19.09 9.46
N GLU A 125 -6.47 -18.45 10.29
CA GLU A 125 -6.95 -17.43 11.23
C GLU A 125 -7.61 -16.25 10.49
N PHE A 126 -7.00 -15.76 9.40
CA PHE A 126 -7.64 -14.71 8.58
C PHE A 126 -8.95 -15.18 7.94
N ALA A 127 -9.02 -16.42 7.44
CA ALA A 127 -10.26 -16.97 6.90
C ALA A 127 -11.37 -16.96 7.96
N TRP A 128 -11.11 -17.48 9.15
CA TRP A 128 -12.12 -17.53 10.21
C TRP A 128 -12.51 -16.15 10.74
N VAL A 129 -11.57 -15.20 10.83
CA VAL A 129 -11.89 -13.79 11.15
C VAL A 129 -12.86 -13.20 10.12
N LEU A 130 -12.61 -13.42 8.82
CA LEU A 130 -13.49 -12.93 7.75
C LEU A 130 -14.86 -13.57 7.83
N ALA A 131 -14.94 -14.87 8.10
CA ALA A 131 -16.22 -15.56 8.30
C ALA A 131 -16.99 -15.03 9.51
N ASN A 132 -16.31 -14.87 10.65
CA ASN A 132 -16.91 -14.41 11.90
C ASN A 132 -17.34 -12.93 11.85
N SER A 133 -16.69 -12.12 11.01
CA SER A 133 -17.05 -10.72 10.84
C SER A 133 -18.50 -10.49 10.38
N GLN A 134 -19.11 -11.49 9.72
CA GLN A 134 -20.43 -11.40 9.06
C GLN A 134 -20.55 -10.23 8.08
N ARG A 135 -19.41 -9.70 7.58
CA ARG A 135 -19.37 -8.58 6.65
C ARG A 135 -19.07 -9.06 5.23
N PRO A 136 -19.49 -8.29 4.21
CA PRO A 136 -18.99 -8.47 2.87
C PRO A 136 -17.47 -8.28 2.81
N PHE A 137 -16.76 -9.14 2.08
CA PHE A 137 -15.32 -8.99 1.91
C PHE A 137 -14.83 -9.41 0.52
N ILE A 138 -13.72 -8.81 0.11
CA ILE A 138 -12.91 -9.23 -1.02
C ILE A 138 -11.55 -9.65 -0.49
N TRP A 139 -11.15 -10.89 -0.78
CA TRP A 139 -9.84 -11.40 -0.39
C TRP A 139 -9.05 -11.84 -1.62
N VAL A 140 -7.93 -11.16 -1.86
CA VAL A 140 -7.01 -11.51 -2.94
C VAL A 140 -6.00 -12.53 -2.42
N ILE A 141 -6.15 -13.79 -2.84
CA ILE A 141 -5.26 -14.90 -2.47
C ILE A 141 -4.58 -15.40 -3.74
N ARG A 142 -3.25 -15.37 -3.73
CA ARG A 142 -2.45 -15.87 -4.83
C ARG A 142 -2.08 -17.33 -4.61
N ASP A 143 -2.55 -18.19 -5.50
CA ASP A 143 -2.30 -19.63 -5.46
C ASP A 143 -0.79 -19.98 -5.50
N ASP A 144 0.05 -19.09 -6.01
CA ASP A 144 1.50 -19.27 -6.16
C ASP A 144 2.34 -18.86 -4.93
N LEU A 145 1.76 -18.15 -3.96
CA LEU A 145 2.50 -17.54 -2.83
C LEU A 145 2.24 -18.20 -1.48
N VAL A 146 1.48 -19.28 -1.42
CA VAL A 146 1.28 -20.04 -0.17
C VAL A 146 2.26 -21.20 -0.15
N ALA A 147 3.16 -21.21 0.85
CA ALA A 147 4.18 -22.24 0.97
C ALA A 147 3.52 -23.62 1.18
N GLY A 148 3.69 -24.50 0.17
CA GLY A 148 3.20 -25.88 0.20
C GLY A 148 1.76 -26.03 -0.27
N LYS A 149 1.59 -26.16 -1.60
CA LYS A 149 0.35 -26.56 -2.32
C LYS A 149 -0.87 -25.70 -1.99
N SER A 150 -1.24 -24.82 -2.94
CA SER A 150 -2.56 -24.18 -3.14
C SER A 150 -3.38 -24.11 -1.86
N ALA A 151 -3.46 -22.94 -1.21
CA ALA A 151 -4.35 -22.72 -0.06
C ALA A 151 -5.77 -23.19 -0.39
N MET A 152 -6.07 -24.46 -0.15
CA MET A 152 -7.42 -24.98 -0.19
C MET A 152 -8.02 -24.42 1.08
N LEU A 153 -8.64 -23.26 0.93
CA LEU A 153 -9.56 -22.74 1.92
C LEU A 153 -10.51 -23.87 2.30
N GLU A 154 -10.72 -24.05 3.60
CA GLU A 154 -11.58 -25.11 4.12
C GLU A 154 -12.97 -25.00 3.47
N LYS A 155 -13.57 -26.15 3.13
CA LYS A 155 -14.86 -26.18 2.44
C LYS A 155 -15.94 -25.49 3.28
N GLU A 156 -15.84 -25.66 4.59
CA GLU A 156 -16.66 -25.04 5.62
C GLU A 156 -16.59 -23.51 5.54
N PHE A 157 -15.40 -22.94 5.36
CA PHE A 157 -15.23 -21.50 5.17
C PHE A 157 -15.87 -21.01 3.86
N VAL A 158 -15.61 -21.71 2.75
CA VAL A 158 -16.17 -21.33 1.44
C VAL A 158 -17.70 -21.34 1.50
N GLU A 159 -18.29 -22.40 2.05
CA GLU A 159 -19.74 -22.53 2.19
C GLU A 159 -20.33 -21.46 3.13
N ALA A 160 -19.69 -21.21 4.27
CA ALA A 160 -20.13 -20.20 5.24
C ALA A 160 -20.02 -18.76 4.70
N THR A 161 -19.22 -18.52 3.67
CA THR A 161 -18.93 -17.18 3.16
C THR A 161 -19.46 -16.89 1.75
N LYS A 162 -19.98 -17.89 1.04
CA LYS A 162 -20.35 -17.83 -0.39
C LYS A 162 -21.22 -16.64 -0.81
N GLU A 163 -22.09 -16.14 0.06
CA GLU A 163 -23.03 -15.05 -0.27
C GLU A 163 -22.43 -13.65 -0.05
N ARG A 164 -21.33 -13.56 0.70
CA ARG A 164 -20.75 -12.28 1.16
C ARG A 164 -19.23 -12.16 0.94
N GLY A 165 -18.56 -13.25 0.56
CA GLY A 165 -17.14 -13.27 0.25
C GLY A 165 -16.89 -13.37 -1.25
N LEU A 166 -15.96 -12.57 -1.76
CA LEU A 166 -15.40 -12.72 -3.09
C LEU A 166 -13.90 -13.00 -2.96
N ILE A 167 -13.44 -14.12 -3.52
CA ILE A 167 -12.05 -14.57 -3.43
C ILE A 167 -11.47 -14.61 -4.84
N LEU A 168 -10.36 -13.91 -5.03
CA LEU A 168 -9.75 -13.70 -6.35
C LEU A 168 -8.25 -13.95 -6.29
N SER A 169 -7.67 -14.42 -7.40
CA SER A 169 -6.22 -14.51 -7.54
C SER A 169 -5.57 -13.16 -7.87
N TRP A 170 -6.36 -12.23 -8.42
CA TRP A 170 -5.93 -10.89 -8.80
C TRP A 170 -7.11 -9.92 -8.83
N CYS A 171 -6.89 -8.64 -8.49
CA CYS A 171 -7.88 -7.56 -8.72
C CYS A 171 -7.19 -6.24 -9.09
N ASN A 172 -7.93 -5.33 -9.76
CA ASN A 172 -7.42 -3.99 -10.04
C ASN A 172 -7.47 -3.18 -8.76
N GLN A 173 -6.43 -3.33 -7.93
CA GLN A 173 -6.35 -2.75 -6.60
C GLN A 173 -6.57 -1.23 -6.62
N MET A 174 -6.12 -0.54 -7.68
CA MET A 174 -6.35 0.90 -7.82
C MET A 174 -7.83 1.23 -8.00
N LYS A 175 -8.52 0.57 -8.94
CA LYS A 175 -9.96 0.75 -9.14
C LYS A 175 -10.74 0.37 -7.87
N LEU A 176 -10.39 -0.77 -7.26
CA LEU A 176 -11.04 -1.30 -6.07
C LEU A 176 -10.91 -0.38 -4.87
N LEU A 177 -9.70 0.08 -4.54
CA LEU A 177 -9.45 0.99 -3.41
C LEU A 177 -10.03 2.39 -3.61
N SER A 178 -10.39 2.75 -4.85
CA SER A 178 -11.09 4.00 -5.16
C SER A 178 -12.62 3.85 -5.17
N HIS A 179 -13.13 2.63 -5.03
CA HIS A 179 -14.55 2.33 -5.18
C HIS A 179 -15.33 2.68 -3.90
N GLN A 180 -16.44 3.42 -4.02
CA GLN A 180 -17.24 3.93 -2.88
C GLN A 180 -17.72 2.87 -1.86
N HIS A 181 -17.79 1.61 -2.28
CA HIS A 181 -18.23 0.48 -1.46
C HIS A 181 -17.11 -0.15 -0.63
N VAL A 182 -15.86 0.06 -1.05
CA VAL A 182 -14.67 -0.22 -0.25
C VAL A 182 -14.42 1.01 0.61
N CYS A 183 -13.89 0.81 1.81
CA CYS A 183 -13.54 1.93 2.69
C CYS A 183 -12.46 2.81 2.00
N ASN A 184 -12.90 3.84 1.29
CA ASN A 184 -12.06 4.86 0.63
C ASN A 184 -11.32 5.78 1.62
N GLU A 185 -11.41 5.47 2.91
CA GLU A 185 -10.88 6.28 4.01
C GLU A 185 -10.15 5.37 4.99
N LEU A 186 -9.38 4.41 4.49
CA LEU A 186 -8.35 3.82 5.32
C LEU A 186 -7.32 4.94 5.50
N GLY A 187 -7.25 5.44 6.74
CA GLY A 187 -6.39 6.43 7.47
C GLY A 187 -5.04 6.19 8.18
N ILE A 188 -4.51 4.98 8.28
CA ILE A 188 -4.90 3.91 7.37
C ILE A 188 -4.72 2.50 7.87
N GLY A 189 -4.25 2.29 9.10
CA GLY A 189 -4.07 0.93 9.59
C GLY A 189 -3.81 0.79 11.08
N MET A 190 -4.09 -0.43 11.54
CA MET A 190 -3.74 -0.95 12.85
C MET A 190 -2.77 -2.11 12.65
N GLU A 191 -1.87 -2.34 13.60
CA GLU A 191 -0.91 -3.43 13.52
C GLU A 191 -1.55 -4.74 14.02
N ILE A 192 -1.37 -5.82 13.25
CA ILE A 192 -1.68 -7.18 13.66
C ILE A 192 -0.38 -7.82 14.16
N ASN A 193 -0.46 -8.53 15.28
CA ASN A 193 0.69 -9.25 15.83
C ASN A 193 1.23 -10.32 14.87
N ASN A 194 2.53 -10.61 14.95
CA ASN A 194 3.16 -11.66 14.15
C ASN A 194 2.57 -13.05 14.45
N ASP A 195 2.26 -13.30 15.72
CA ASP A 195 1.48 -14.46 16.17
C ASP A 195 0.00 -14.12 16.01
N VAL A 196 -0.52 -14.34 14.79
CA VAL A 196 -1.89 -13.98 14.43
C VAL A 196 -2.86 -14.88 15.18
N LYS A 197 -3.71 -14.28 16.02
CA LYS A 197 -4.82 -14.95 16.70
C LYS A 197 -6.13 -14.31 16.25
N ARG A 198 -7.13 -15.11 15.90
CA ARG A 198 -8.43 -14.61 15.45
C ARG A 198 -9.04 -13.59 16.40
N GLU A 199 -8.95 -13.80 17.71
CA GLU A 199 -9.57 -12.93 18.71
C GLU A 199 -8.99 -11.51 18.63
N ASP A 200 -7.66 -11.42 18.49
CA ASP A 200 -6.95 -10.14 18.34
C ASP A 200 -7.36 -9.44 17.03
N VAL A 201 -7.42 -10.18 15.91
CA VAL A 201 -7.76 -9.59 14.61
C VAL A 201 -9.24 -9.17 14.58
N GLU A 202 -10.15 -9.94 15.18
CA GLU A 202 -11.57 -9.60 15.30
C GLU A 202 -11.78 -8.33 16.13
N GLU A 203 -11.01 -8.14 17.21
CA GLU A 203 -11.04 -6.90 18.00
C GLU A 203 -10.56 -5.70 17.18
N LEU A 204 -9.42 -5.85 16.48
CA LEU A 204 -8.88 -4.81 15.60
C LEU A 204 -9.86 -4.45 14.47
N LEU A 205 -10.50 -5.45 13.86
CA LEU A 205 -11.50 -5.24 12.81
C LEU A 205 -12.71 -4.46 13.34
N ARG A 206 -13.17 -4.76 14.54
CA ARG A 206 -14.29 -4.07 15.18
C ARG A 206 -13.96 -2.61 15.47
N GLU A 207 -12.76 -2.36 16.00
CA GLU A 207 -12.27 -1.01 16.27
C GLU A 207 -12.08 -0.20 14.98
N LEU A 208 -11.54 -0.83 13.93
CA LEU A 208 -11.36 -0.21 12.62
C LEU A 208 -12.69 0.24 11.99
N MET A 209 -13.72 -0.60 12.11
CA MET A 209 -15.00 -0.38 11.41
C MET A 209 -15.97 0.52 12.18
N GLY A 210 -15.98 0.45 13.51
CA GLY A 210 -16.97 1.17 14.33
C GLY A 210 -16.41 1.91 15.54
N GLY A 211 -15.15 1.66 15.88
CA GLY A 211 -14.48 2.25 17.03
C GLY A 211 -14.09 3.71 16.84
N GLU A 212 -13.67 4.34 17.94
CA GLU A 212 -13.21 5.73 17.94
C GLU A 212 -11.90 5.87 17.16
N LYS A 213 -10.97 4.92 17.34
CA LYS A 213 -9.70 4.93 16.59
C LYS A 213 -9.94 4.77 15.10
N GLY A 214 -10.92 3.95 14.70
CA GLY A 214 -11.37 3.82 13.31
C GLY A 214 -11.74 5.17 12.69
N LYS A 215 -12.55 5.96 13.41
CA LYS A 215 -13.01 7.28 12.97
C LYS A 215 -11.88 8.31 12.94
N GLU A 216 -11.02 8.32 13.96
CA GLU A 216 -9.84 9.19 14.00
C GLU A 216 -8.90 8.92 12.83
N MET A 217 -8.66 7.64 12.52
CA MET A 217 -7.88 7.23 11.35
C MET A 217 -8.52 7.77 10.07
N GLN A 218 -9.82 7.54 9.85
CA GLN A 218 -10.53 8.06 8.66
C GLN A 218 -10.35 9.56 8.45
N LEU A 219 -10.43 10.36 9.53
CA LEU A 219 -10.21 11.81 9.46
C LEU A 219 -8.77 12.15 9.04
N LYS A 220 -7.78 11.45 9.60
CA LYS A 220 -6.37 11.60 9.25
C LYS A 220 -6.11 11.19 7.78
N ALA A 221 -6.78 10.14 7.28
CA ALA A 221 -6.76 9.74 5.87
C ALA A 221 -7.12 10.89 4.95
N LYS A 222 -8.26 11.54 5.23
CA LYS A 222 -8.79 12.63 4.43
C LYS A 222 -7.83 13.79 4.37
N LYS A 223 -7.29 14.18 5.53
CA LYS A 223 -6.30 15.24 5.62
C LYS A 223 -5.06 14.95 4.75
N TRP A 224 -4.55 13.72 4.80
CA TRP A 224 -3.41 13.33 3.96
C TRP A 224 -3.76 13.25 2.48
N MET A 225 -4.95 12.77 2.13
CA MET A 225 -5.44 12.78 0.75
C MET A 225 -5.52 14.21 0.21
N GLU A 226 -6.08 15.14 0.96
CA GLU A 226 -6.17 16.56 0.59
C GLU A 226 -4.78 17.19 0.43
N SER A 227 -3.89 17.00 1.40
CA SER A 227 -2.50 17.49 1.33
C SER A 227 -1.76 16.90 0.12
N SER A 228 -1.97 15.63 -0.21
CA SER A 228 -1.40 15.03 -1.42
C SER A 228 -1.91 15.68 -2.71
N LYS A 229 -3.20 16.05 -2.78
CA LYS A 229 -3.77 16.77 -3.93
C LYS A 229 -3.15 18.17 -4.05
N THR A 230 -2.99 18.86 -2.93
CA THR A 230 -2.31 20.18 -2.88
C THR A 230 -0.85 20.10 -3.30
N ALA A 231 -0.13 19.02 -2.97
CA ALA A 231 1.25 18.83 -3.42
C ALA A 231 1.36 18.63 -4.94
N LEU A 232 0.35 18.01 -5.56
CA LEU A 232 0.32 17.64 -6.97
C LEU A 232 -0.24 18.70 -7.92
N GLN A 233 -1.07 19.62 -7.40
CA GLN A 233 -1.67 20.68 -8.22
C GLN A 233 -0.60 21.65 -8.78
N PHE A 234 -0.96 22.42 -9.80
CA PHE A 234 -0.09 23.46 -10.34
C PHE A 234 0.42 24.40 -9.24
N GLY A 235 1.74 24.60 -9.16
CA GLY A 235 2.37 25.37 -8.09
C GLY A 235 2.58 24.61 -6.76
N GLY A 236 2.10 23.36 -6.67
CA GLY A 236 2.29 22.47 -5.52
C GLY A 236 3.73 21.95 -5.40
N SER A 237 4.10 21.44 -4.23
CA SER A 237 5.49 21.03 -3.94
C SER A 237 5.99 19.91 -4.85
N SER A 238 5.20 18.87 -5.08
CA SER A 238 5.55 17.76 -5.98
C SER A 238 5.52 18.19 -7.44
N TYR A 239 4.58 19.05 -7.84
CA TYR A 239 4.52 19.61 -9.19
C TYR A 239 5.77 20.42 -9.51
N ASN A 240 6.12 21.38 -8.64
CA ASN A 240 7.29 22.22 -8.82
C ASN A 240 8.59 21.41 -8.81
N ASN A 241 8.68 20.37 -7.97
CA ASN A 241 9.83 19.47 -7.97
C ASN A 241 9.94 18.64 -9.25
N LEU A 242 8.82 18.27 -9.87
CA LEU A 242 8.83 17.61 -11.17
C LEU A 242 9.33 18.56 -12.27
N GLU A 243 8.84 19.81 -12.31
CA GLU A 243 9.33 20.81 -13.26
C GLU A 243 10.83 21.07 -13.08
N ARG A 244 11.29 21.20 -11.84
CA ARG A 244 12.70 21.37 -11.52
C ARG A 244 13.53 20.18 -11.96
N LEU A 245 13.08 18.94 -11.69
CA LEU A 245 13.74 17.73 -12.17
C LEU A 245 13.88 17.74 -13.70
N ILE A 246 12.81 18.11 -14.43
CA ILE A 246 12.83 18.17 -15.89
C ILE A 246 13.86 19.19 -16.37
N ASN A 247 13.86 20.39 -15.80
CA ASN A 247 14.72 21.49 -16.24
C ASN A 247 16.19 21.30 -15.82
N GLU A 248 16.43 20.93 -14.56
CA GLU A 248 17.77 20.85 -13.95
C GLU A 248 18.49 19.53 -14.27
N VAL A 249 17.78 18.47 -14.67
CA VAL A 249 18.39 17.14 -14.86
C VAL A 249 18.13 16.54 -16.24
N LEU A 250 16.90 16.65 -16.76
CA LEU A 250 16.53 15.95 -18.00
C LEU A 250 16.77 16.79 -19.27
N LEU A 251 16.60 18.12 -19.18
CA LEU A 251 16.75 19.05 -20.29
C LEU A 251 18.07 19.82 -20.29
N GLU A 252 18.81 19.81 -19.17
CA GLU A 252 20.20 20.29 -19.18
C GLU A 252 21.00 19.42 -20.16
N LYS A 253 21.29 20.00 -21.34
CA LYS A 253 22.21 19.41 -22.29
C LYS A 253 23.61 19.45 -21.68
N HIS A 254 24.17 18.29 -21.39
CA HIS A 254 25.62 18.11 -21.24
C HIS A 254 26.35 18.46 -22.54
#